data_AF-A0A2J4XVH0-F1
#
_entry.id   AF-A0A2J4XVH0-F1
#
_cell.length_a   1.000
_cell.length_b   1.000
_cell.length_c   1.000
_cell.angle_alpha   90.00
_cell.angle_beta   90.00
_cell.angle_gamma   90.00
#
_symmetry.space_group_name_H-M   'P 1'
#
loop_
_entity.id
_entity.type
_entity.pdbx_description
1 polymer ?
#
loop_
_entity_poly.entity_id
_entity_poly.type
_entity_poly.pdbx_seq_one_letter_code
_entity_poly.pdbx_strand_id
1 'polypeptide(L)'
;PLYDRVVIGASIRYGHFHPALERFVKTHLQSLQALPGAFFSVNLVARKPEKRTPQTNSYTRKFLLNSPWQPQHCAVFAGALRYPRYRWYDRFMIRLIMKMTGGETDVTKEVVYTDWQQVGRFAREIAQMTSK
;
A
#
# COMPACT_ATOMS: atom_id res chain seq x y z
N PRO A 1 -25.26 -1.24 -11.24
CA PRO A 1 -24.33 -0.46 -10.41
C PRO A 1 -23.52 0.49 -11.30
N LEU A 2 -23.13 1.68 -10.83
CA LEU A 2 -22.39 2.69 -11.63
C LEU A 2 -20.94 2.32 -11.91
N TYR A 3 -20.40 1.35 -11.17
CA TYR A 3 -19.04 0.83 -11.27
C TYR A 3 -19.05 -0.68 -11.23
N ASP A 4 -18.14 -1.31 -11.96
CA ASP A 4 -18.03 -2.78 -12.02
C ASP A 4 -17.11 -3.36 -10.94
N ARG A 5 -16.19 -2.55 -10.41
CA ARG A 5 -15.11 -2.97 -9.50
C ARG A 5 -14.68 -1.81 -8.61
N VAL A 6 -14.07 -2.13 -7.46
CA VAL A 6 -13.46 -1.14 -6.57
C VAL A 6 -11.99 -1.49 -6.33
N VAL A 7 -11.12 -0.50 -6.45
CA VAL A 7 -9.70 -0.61 -6.09
C VAL A 7 -9.36 0.45 -5.06
N ILE A 8 -8.85 0.05 -3.90
CA ILE A 8 -8.39 0.99 -2.86
C ILE A 8 -6.88 0.90 -2.71
N GLY A 9 -6.20 2.03 -2.91
CA GLY A 9 -4.77 2.17 -2.67
C GLY A 9 -4.49 3.02 -1.44
N ALA A 10 -3.59 2.56 -0.55
CA ALA A 10 -3.24 3.33 0.65
C ALA A 10 -1.74 3.30 0.98
N SER A 11 -1.19 4.46 1.34
CA SER A 11 0.18 4.55 1.82
C SER A 11 0.26 4.28 3.33
N ILE A 12 1.28 3.55 3.77
CA ILE A 12 1.62 3.42 5.20
C ILE A 12 2.66 4.48 5.53
N ARG A 13 2.38 5.28 6.56
CA ARG A 13 3.33 6.23 7.14
C ARG A 13 3.47 5.92 8.62
N TYR A 14 4.70 5.92 9.11
CA TYR A 14 4.99 5.68 10.54
C TYR A 14 4.34 4.41 11.10
N GLY A 15 4.25 3.36 10.28
CA GLY A 15 3.71 2.06 10.67
C GLY A 15 2.17 1.95 10.66
N HIS A 16 1.45 2.98 10.20
CA HIS A 16 -0.01 2.96 10.16
C HIS A 16 -0.57 3.48 8.83
N PHE A 17 -1.77 3.01 8.48
CA PHE A 17 -2.58 3.62 7.44
C PHE A 17 -3.21 4.91 7.97
N HIS A 18 -3.55 5.82 7.06
CA HIS A 18 -4.29 7.02 7.44
C HIS A 18 -5.69 6.63 7.97
N PRO A 19 -6.19 7.22 9.09
CA PRO A 19 -7.50 6.86 9.68
C PRO A 19 -8.69 7.00 8.72
N ALA A 20 -8.56 7.88 7.72
CA ALA A 20 -9.58 8.04 6.67
C ALA A 20 -9.84 6.75 5.88
N LEU A 21 -8.85 5.86 5.75
CA LEU A 21 -9.02 4.57 5.07
C LEU A 21 -10.04 3.70 5.82
N GLU A 22 -9.84 3.55 7.12
CA GLU A 22 -10.74 2.72 7.95
C GLU A 22 -12.14 3.32 8.00
N ARG A 23 -12.24 4.65 8.12
CA ARG A 23 -13.52 5.36 8.07
C ARG A 23 -14.23 5.11 6.74
N PHE A 24 -13.54 5.27 5.61
CA PHE A 24 -14.08 5.05 4.28
C PHE A 24 -14.62 3.61 4.11
N VAL A 25 -13.83 2.62 4.54
CA VAL A 25 -14.23 1.21 4.47
C VAL A 25 -15.48 0.94 5.30
N LYS A 26 -15.57 1.47 6.53
CA LYS A 26 -16.76 1.29 7.38
C LYS A 26 -17.99 1.99 6.81
N THR A 27 -17.83 3.23 6.32
CA THR A 27 -18.94 4.02 5.75
C THR A 27 -19.53 3.39 4.48
N HIS A 28 -18.69 2.80 3.62
CA HIS A 28 -19.12 2.26 2.33
C HIS A 28 -19.13 0.73 2.27
N LEU A 29 -19.11 0.05 3.43
CA LEU A 29 -18.90 -1.39 3.52
C LEU A 29 -19.83 -2.21 2.62
N GLN A 30 -21.13 -1.88 2.61
CA GLN A 30 -22.13 -2.61 1.82
C GLN A 30 -21.83 -2.53 0.31
N SER A 31 -21.48 -1.33 -0.18
CA SER A 31 -21.10 -1.14 -1.59
C SER A 31 -19.78 -1.84 -1.93
N LEU A 32 -18.83 -1.83 -0.99
CA LEU A 32 -17.52 -2.48 -1.15
C LEU A 32 -17.63 -4.02 -1.17
N GLN A 33 -18.60 -4.59 -0.45
CA GLN A 33 -18.87 -6.04 -0.44
C GLN A 33 -19.68 -6.50 -1.65
N ALA A 34 -20.48 -5.60 -2.24
CA ALA A 34 -21.30 -5.89 -3.42
C ALA A 34 -20.52 -5.93 -4.74
N LEU A 35 -19.28 -5.44 -4.76
CA LEU A 35 -18.45 -5.36 -5.96
C LEU A 35 -17.15 -6.15 -5.80
N PRO A 36 -16.59 -6.69 -6.89
CA PRO A 36 -15.23 -7.18 -6.91
C PRO A 36 -14.25 -6.11 -6.41
N GLY A 37 -13.48 -6.46 -5.39
CA GLY A 37 -12.63 -5.52 -4.65
C GLY A 37 -11.15 -5.88 -4.70
N ALA A 38 -10.29 -4.90 -4.95
CA ALA A 38 -8.85 -5.05 -4.84
C ALA A 38 -8.24 -4.00 -3.91
N PHE A 39 -7.19 -4.36 -3.18
CA PHE A 39 -6.47 -3.46 -2.31
C PHE A 39 -4.97 -3.50 -2.58
N PHE A 40 -4.31 -2.35 -2.49
CA PHE A 40 -2.86 -2.33 -2.44
C PHE A 40 -2.34 -1.34 -1.42
N SER A 41 -1.22 -1.71 -0.77
CA SER A 41 -0.51 -0.82 0.12
C SER A 41 0.81 -0.35 -0.49
N VAL A 42 1.21 0.87 -0.15
CA VAL A 42 2.49 1.44 -0.59
C VAL A 42 3.31 1.83 0.64
N ASN A 43 4.53 1.29 0.76
CA ASN A 43 5.43 1.62 1.86
C ASN A 43 6.90 1.36 1.50
N LEU A 44 7.83 2.09 2.14
CA LEU A 44 9.26 1.98 1.82
C LEU A 44 9.89 0.64 2.23
N VAL A 45 9.37 -0.01 3.27
CA VAL A 45 9.94 -1.28 3.75
C VAL A 45 9.63 -2.45 2.80
N ALA A 46 8.61 -2.31 1.95
CA ALA A 46 8.29 -3.28 0.89
C ALA A 46 9.35 -3.39 -0.21
N ARG A 47 10.38 -2.54 -0.21
CA ARG A 47 11.57 -2.74 -1.07
C ARG A 47 12.32 -4.03 -0.74
N LYS A 48 12.12 -4.57 0.46
CA LYS A 48 12.71 -5.82 0.91
C LYS A 48 11.88 -7.02 0.45
N PRO A 49 12.49 -8.07 -0.14
CA PRO A 49 11.78 -9.26 -0.61
C PRO A 49 10.90 -9.92 0.45
N GLU A 50 11.32 -9.89 1.71
CA GLU A 50 10.61 -10.48 2.83
C GLU A 50 9.46 -9.60 3.36
N LYS A 51 9.22 -8.39 2.83
CA LYS A 51 8.14 -7.47 3.26
C LYS A 51 7.22 -6.99 2.12
N ARG A 52 7.34 -7.61 0.94
CA ARG A 52 6.67 -7.16 -0.30
C ARG A 52 5.36 -7.87 -0.64
N THR A 53 4.80 -8.67 0.27
CA THR A 53 3.51 -9.36 0.04
C THR A 53 2.51 -9.01 1.16
N PRO A 54 1.19 -9.16 0.92
CA PRO A 54 0.18 -8.93 1.95
C PRO A 54 0.38 -9.78 3.21
N GLN A 55 0.93 -10.99 3.07
CA GLN A 55 1.15 -11.93 4.17
C GLN A 55 2.41 -11.58 4.98
N THR A 56 3.45 -11.04 4.35
CA THR A 56 4.71 -10.74 5.04
C THR A 56 4.84 -9.29 5.49
N ASN A 57 4.03 -8.39 4.92
CA ASN A 57 3.96 -7.01 5.36
C ASN A 57 3.03 -6.89 6.59
N SER A 58 3.62 -6.81 7.79
CA SER A 58 2.87 -6.81 9.07
C SER A 58 1.76 -5.76 9.13
N TYR A 59 1.98 -4.55 8.61
CA TYR A 59 1.00 -3.47 8.60
C TYR A 59 -0.20 -3.78 7.69
N THR A 60 0.08 -4.27 6.48
CA THR A 60 -0.96 -4.67 5.52
C THR A 60 -1.75 -5.86 6.06
N ARG A 61 -1.05 -6.89 6.55
CA ARG A 61 -1.66 -8.06 7.18
C ARG A 61 -2.58 -7.66 8.32
N LYS A 62 -2.12 -6.78 9.22
CA LYS A 62 -2.93 -6.30 10.36
C LYS A 62 -4.19 -5.57 9.89
N PHE A 63 -4.10 -4.73 8.85
CA PHE A 63 -5.27 -4.06 8.29
C PHE A 63 -6.27 -5.06 7.70
N LEU A 64 -5.83 -6.00 6.87
CA LEU A 64 -6.70 -6.99 6.23
C LEU A 64 -7.38 -7.92 7.25
N LEU A 65 -6.68 -8.29 8.33
CA LEU A 65 -7.27 -9.12 9.39
C LEU A 65 -8.34 -8.39 10.22
N ASN A 66 -8.20 -7.07 10.39
CA ASN A 66 -9.11 -6.28 11.21
C ASN A 66 -10.18 -5.53 10.39
N SER A 67 -10.06 -5.54 9.06
CA SER A 67 -10.99 -4.84 8.16
C SER A 67 -12.26 -5.66 7.96
N PRO A 68 -13.45 -5.04 8.05
CA PRO A 68 -14.70 -5.71 7.71
C PRO A 68 -14.85 -5.93 6.19
N TRP A 69 -14.06 -5.24 5.37
CA TRP A 69 -13.99 -5.44 3.93
C TRP A 69 -12.80 -6.32 3.56
N GLN A 70 -13.08 -7.42 2.85
CA GLN A 70 -12.09 -8.38 2.37
C GLN A 70 -12.00 -8.36 0.84
N PRO A 71 -11.04 -7.60 0.27
CA PRO A 71 -10.80 -7.57 -1.17
C PRO A 71 -10.24 -8.91 -1.66
N GLN A 72 -10.62 -9.30 -2.88
CA GLN A 72 -10.20 -10.54 -3.53
C GLN A 72 -8.72 -10.55 -3.89
N HIS A 73 -8.21 -9.40 -4.35
CA HIS A 73 -6.80 -9.24 -4.73
C HIS A 73 -6.13 -8.22 -3.84
N CYS A 74 -4.97 -8.58 -3.31
CA CYS A 74 -4.17 -7.73 -2.44
C CYS A 74 -2.72 -7.67 -2.92
N ALA A 75 -2.15 -6.47 -2.97
CA ALA A 75 -0.74 -6.28 -3.29
C ALA A 75 -0.04 -5.32 -2.30
N VAL A 76 1.29 -5.43 -2.25
CA VAL A 76 2.14 -4.52 -1.48
C VAL A 76 3.25 -4.05 -2.40
N PHE A 77 3.35 -2.73 -2.57
CA PHE A 77 4.33 -2.12 -3.44
C PHE A 77 5.32 -1.28 -2.65
N ALA A 78 6.57 -1.33 -3.08
CA ALA A 78 7.54 -0.33 -2.67
C ALA A 78 7.22 1.00 -3.35
N GLY A 79 7.22 2.08 -2.58
CA GLY A 79 6.99 3.43 -3.10
C GLY A 79 8.25 4.09 -3.63
N ALA A 80 8.17 5.41 -3.82
CA ALA A 80 9.32 6.25 -4.09
C ALA A 80 9.78 6.97 -2.81
N LEU A 81 11.09 7.04 -2.62
CA LEU A 81 11.76 7.87 -1.64
C LEU A 81 12.13 9.20 -2.31
N ARG A 82 11.59 10.32 -1.83
CA ARG A 82 11.81 11.65 -2.40
C ARG A 82 12.21 12.63 -1.31
N TYR A 83 13.42 12.46 -0.76
CA TYR A 83 13.87 13.23 0.40
C TYR A 83 13.76 14.75 0.26
N PRO A 84 14.14 15.37 -0.88
CA PRO A 84 14.07 16.82 -1.04
C PRO A 84 12.65 17.38 -0.85
N ARG A 85 11.61 16.58 -1.13
CA ARG A 85 10.21 17.00 -1.05
C ARG A 85 9.60 16.87 0.35
N TYR A 86 10.28 16.21 1.28
CA TYR A 86 9.76 15.95 2.61
C TYR A 86 10.09 17.08 3.59
N ARG A 87 9.25 17.24 4.63
CA ARG A 87 9.54 18.18 5.72
C ARG A 87 10.72 17.64 6.53
N TRP A 88 11.43 18.53 7.22
CA TRP A 88 12.68 18.18 7.93
C TRP A 88 12.51 17.00 8.90
N TYR A 89 11.37 16.93 9.61
CA TYR A 89 11.09 15.85 10.55
C TYR A 89 10.75 14.53 9.85
N ASP A 90 10.03 14.57 8.73
CA ASP A 90 9.77 13.39 7.90
C ASP A 90 11.10 12.83 7.36
N ARG A 91 12.02 13.71 6.93
CA ARG A 91 13.36 13.31 6.46
C ARG A 91 14.13 12.57 7.55
N PHE A 92 14.14 13.09 8.77
CA PHE A 92 14.83 12.44 9.90
C PHE A 92 14.26 11.05 10.19
N MET A 93 12.95 10.93 10.29
CA MET A 93 12.29 9.65 10.56
C MET A 93 12.50 8.63 9.45
N ILE A 94 12.34 9.05 8.19
CA ILE A 94 12.58 8.17 7.04
C ILE A 94 14.04 7.73 7.00
N ARG A 95 14.99 8.63 7.28
CA ARG A 95 16.43 8.28 7.37
C ARG A 95 16.72 7.26 8.47
N LEU A 96 16.06 7.34 9.62
CA LEU A 96 16.17 6.32 10.66
C LEU A 96 15.66 4.95 10.18
N ILE A 97 14.48 4.92 9.56
CA ILE A 97 13.91 3.68 8.97
C ILE A 97 14.84 3.12 7.90
N MET A 98 15.36 3.96 7.01
CA MET A 98 16.27 3.54 5.94
C MET A 98 17.59 3.04 6.49
N LYS A 99 18.15 3.67 7.53
CA LYS A 99 19.35 3.16 8.23
C LYS A 99 19.11 1.78 8.84
N MET A 100 18.03 1.61 9.61
CA MET A 100 17.69 0.32 10.24
C MET A 100 17.37 -0.77 9.21
N THR A 101 16.82 -0.39 8.07
CA THR A 101 16.46 -1.34 7.01
C THR A 101 17.57 -1.51 5.97
N GLY A 102 18.70 -0.80 6.05
CA GLY A 102 19.76 -0.84 5.05
C GLY A 102 19.32 -0.29 3.69
N GLY A 103 18.92 0.98 3.65
CA GLY A 103 18.45 1.68 2.46
C GLY A 103 19.11 3.05 2.30
N GLU A 104 18.74 3.78 1.25
CA GLU A 104 19.27 5.12 0.98
C GLU A 104 19.00 6.10 2.14
N THR A 105 20.04 6.81 2.57
CA THR A 105 19.99 7.79 3.68
C THR A 105 20.45 9.19 3.26
N ASP A 106 20.94 9.34 2.03
CA ASP A 106 21.28 10.62 1.42
C ASP A 106 20.00 11.43 1.15
N VAL A 107 19.86 12.53 1.88
CA VAL A 107 18.66 13.40 1.85
C VAL A 107 18.55 14.24 0.58
N THR A 108 19.53 14.20 -0.31
CA THR A 108 19.49 14.89 -1.61
C THR A 108 18.86 14.03 -2.71
N LYS A 109 18.74 12.72 -2.49
CA LYS A 109 18.34 11.78 -3.54
C LYS A 109 16.83 11.57 -3.63
N GLU A 110 16.42 11.24 -4.85
CA GLU A 110 15.12 10.64 -5.16
C GLU A 110 15.34 9.24 -5.76
N VAL A 111 14.68 8.24 -5.21
CA VAL A 111 14.82 6.84 -5.63
C VAL A 111 13.43 6.22 -5.76
N VAL A 112 13.15 5.59 -6.90
CA VAL A 112 11.93 4.81 -7.11
C VAL A 112 12.23 3.34 -6.85
N TYR A 113 11.62 2.76 -5.81
CA TYR A 113 11.74 1.33 -5.50
C TYR A 113 10.60 0.50 -6.09
N THR A 114 9.63 1.15 -6.73
CA THR A 114 8.44 0.49 -7.28
C THR A 114 8.82 -0.49 -8.38
N ASP A 115 8.44 -1.75 -8.19
CA ASP A 115 8.44 -2.75 -9.26
C ASP A 115 7.21 -2.51 -10.15
N TRP A 116 7.40 -1.75 -11.23
CA TRP A 116 6.34 -1.44 -12.18
C TRP A 116 5.82 -2.68 -12.94
N GLN A 117 6.64 -3.73 -13.07
CA GLN A 117 6.15 -4.99 -13.65
C GLN A 117 5.16 -5.67 -12.70
N GLN A 118 5.42 -5.64 -11.39
CA GLN A 118 4.47 -6.12 -10.37
C GLN A 118 3.17 -5.32 -10.39
N VAL A 119 3.25 -3.99 -10.48
CA VAL A 119 2.07 -3.13 -10.61
C VAL A 119 1.27 -3.50 -11.88
N GLY A 120 1.95 -3.70 -13.01
CA GLY A 120 1.31 -4.10 -14.26
C GLY A 120 0.70 -5.50 -14.23
N ARG A 121 1.26 -6.44 -13.45
CA ARG A 121 0.63 -7.76 -13.20
C ARG A 121 -0.64 -7.59 -12.37
N PHE A 122 -0.57 -6.86 -11.27
CA PHE A 122 -1.72 -6.60 -10.41
C PHE A 122 -2.86 -5.87 -11.15
N ALA A 123 -2.54 -4.90 -12.00
CA ALA A 123 -3.54 -4.23 -12.84
C ALA A 123 -4.25 -5.20 -13.80
N ARG A 124 -3.51 -6.16 -14.38
CA ARG A 124 -4.10 -7.20 -15.23
C ARG A 124 -4.99 -8.16 -14.44
N GLU A 125 -4.57 -8.55 -13.24
CA GLU A 125 -5.42 -9.34 -12.33
C GLU A 125 -6.74 -8.61 -12.05
N ILE A 126 -6.69 -7.30 -11.74
CA ILE A 126 -7.90 -6.49 -11.52
C ILE A 126 -8.80 -6.47 -12.75
N ALA A 127 -8.23 -6.28 -13.94
CA ALA A 127 -9.00 -6.26 -15.19
C ALA A 127 -9.73 -7.59 -15.46
N GLN A 128 -9.17 -8.70 -14.96
CA GLN A 128 -9.73 -10.05 -15.11
C GLN A 128 -10.74 -10.43 -14.02
N MET A 129 -10.87 -9.63 -12.94
CA MET A 129 -11.84 -9.91 -11.88
C MET A 129 -13.25 -9.90 -12.45
N THR A 130 -14.04 -10.96 -12.33
CA THR A 130 -15.46 -10.94 -12.70
C THR A 130 -16.33 -10.76 -11.46
N SER A 131 -17.53 -10.20 -11.63
CA SER A 131 -18.54 -10.24 -10.57
C SER A 131 -18.85 -11.70 -10.21
N LYS A 132 -19.11 -11.94 -8.92
CA LYS A 132 -19.72 -13.21 -8.48
C LYS A 132 -21.15 -13.31 -9.01
#